data_AF-A0A2W7A802-F1
#
_entry.id   AF-A0A2W7A802-F1
#
_cell.length_a   1.000
_cell.length_b   1.000
_cell.length_c   1.000
_cell.angle_alpha   90.00
_cell.angle_beta   90.00
_cell.angle_gamma   90.00
#
_symmetry.space_group_name_H-M   'P 1'
#
loop_
_entity.id
_entity.type
_entity.pdbx_description
1 polymer ?
#
loop_
_entity_poly.entity_id
_entity_poly.type
_entity_poly.pdbx_seq_one_letter_code
_entity_poly.pdbx_strand_id
1 'polypeptide(L)'
;MLEILERVRNRFYGKYRGAVTEVDASTMRIKAKVPSVLGPQPTGWCMACVPYAGAAVGIAFLPEIGSGVWIEFEGGDVSYPIWSGCYWRSDEYPEDAAEQVKVIVTQSGHKILLDDDASTITITDSNENKITLESSGITLEQGGKKINISTSQVNVNDGALEVM
;
A
#
# COMPACT_ATOMS: atom_id res chain seq x y z
N MET A 1 -39.17 -21.76 -1.91
CA MET A 1 -39.54 -20.44 -2.50
C MET A 1 -39.25 -19.29 -1.53
N LEU A 2 -39.67 -19.35 -0.26
CA LEU A 2 -39.31 -18.37 0.78
C LEU A 2 -37.80 -18.26 1.05
N GLU A 3 -37.08 -19.37 1.18
CA GLU A 3 -35.61 -19.37 1.38
C GLU A 3 -34.84 -18.73 0.22
N ILE A 4 -35.30 -18.91 -1.03
CA ILE A 4 -34.67 -18.30 -2.21
C ILE A 4 -34.85 -16.78 -2.16
N LEU A 5 -36.05 -16.31 -1.81
CA LEU A 5 -36.34 -14.88 -1.68
C LEU A 5 -35.60 -14.22 -0.51
N GLU A 6 -35.29 -14.96 0.54
CA GLU A 6 -34.48 -14.49 1.66
C GLU A 6 -33.00 -14.44 1.30
N ARG A 7 -32.46 -15.48 0.62
CA ARG A 7 -31.09 -15.46 0.08
C ARG A 7 -30.89 -14.32 -0.93
N VAL A 8 -31.89 -14.02 -1.78
CA VAL A 8 -31.79 -12.91 -2.73
C VAL A 8 -31.82 -11.54 -2.04
N ARG A 9 -32.55 -11.40 -0.93
CA ARG A 9 -32.68 -10.10 -0.22
C ARG A 9 -31.53 -9.80 0.74
N ASN A 10 -30.90 -10.83 1.30
CA ASN A 10 -29.92 -10.68 2.39
C ASN A 10 -28.49 -11.03 2.00
N ARG A 11 -28.21 -11.23 0.70
CA ARG A 11 -26.87 -11.54 0.21
C ARG A 11 -26.32 -10.42 -0.66
N PHE A 12 -25.09 -10.03 -0.36
CA PHE A 12 -24.42 -8.86 -0.91
C PHE A 12 -23.19 -9.30 -1.69
N TYR A 13 -23.38 -9.64 -2.96
CA TYR A 13 -22.33 -10.23 -3.82
C TYR A 13 -21.42 -9.21 -4.53
N GLY A 14 -21.65 -7.91 -4.32
CA GLY A 14 -20.87 -6.85 -4.95
C GLY A 14 -19.64 -6.42 -4.14
N LYS A 15 -18.94 -5.41 -4.66
CA LYS A 15 -17.96 -4.62 -3.91
C LYS A 15 -18.62 -3.34 -3.39
N TYR A 16 -18.38 -3.03 -2.12
CA TYR A 16 -18.98 -1.89 -1.44
C TYR A 16 -17.90 -0.97 -0.91
N ARG A 17 -18.06 0.34 -1.09
CA ARG A 17 -17.12 1.32 -0.52
C ARG A 17 -17.27 1.35 0.98
N GLY A 18 -16.15 1.14 1.67
CA GLY A 18 -16.02 1.33 3.10
C GLY A 18 -14.98 2.39 3.45
N ALA A 19 -14.94 2.74 4.72
CA ALA A 19 -13.87 3.49 5.35
C ALA A 19 -13.39 2.73 6.60
N VAL A 20 -12.07 2.56 6.75
CA VAL A 20 -11.47 1.85 7.90
C VAL A 20 -11.82 2.57 9.20
N THR A 21 -12.23 1.82 10.23
CA THR A 21 -12.55 2.35 11.57
C THR A 21 -11.65 1.80 12.66
N GLU A 22 -11.18 0.56 12.51
CA GLU A 22 -10.30 -0.12 13.45
C GLU A 22 -9.32 -1.02 12.70
N VAL A 23 -8.14 -1.22 13.28
CA VAL A 23 -7.04 -2.00 12.70
C VAL A 23 -6.50 -2.95 13.76
N ASP A 24 -6.38 -4.23 13.43
CA ASP A 24 -5.70 -5.24 14.24
C ASP A 24 -4.51 -5.83 13.46
N ALA A 25 -3.31 -5.34 13.79
CA ALA A 25 -2.07 -5.77 13.16
C ALA A 25 -1.68 -7.22 13.49
N SER A 26 -2.19 -7.80 14.58
CA SER A 26 -1.87 -9.18 14.94
C SER A 26 -2.56 -10.22 14.04
N THR A 27 -3.69 -9.84 13.46
CA THR A 27 -4.48 -10.69 12.56
C THR A 27 -4.54 -10.18 11.12
N MET A 28 -3.95 -9.02 10.84
CA MET A 28 -4.03 -8.31 9.55
C MET A 28 -5.48 -7.99 9.13
N ARG A 29 -6.35 -7.77 10.12
CA ARG A 29 -7.77 -7.49 9.90
C ARG A 29 -8.08 -6.03 10.20
N ILE A 30 -9.15 -5.57 9.58
CA ILE A 30 -9.73 -4.25 9.85
C ILE A 30 -11.21 -4.38 10.19
N LYS A 31 -11.78 -3.35 10.80
CA LYS A 31 -13.22 -3.08 10.66
C LYS A 31 -13.40 -1.86 9.77
N ALA A 32 -14.53 -1.82 9.07
CA ALA A 32 -14.89 -0.70 8.22
C ALA A 32 -16.35 -0.29 8.40
N LYS A 33 -16.66 0.97 8.11
CA LYS A 33 -18.04 1.43 7.96
C LYS A 33 -18.45 1.30 6.50
N VAL A 34 -19.57 0.60 6.24
CA VAL A 34 -20.11 0.38 4.88
C VAL A 34 -21.59 0.82 4.82
N PRO A 35 -21.87 2.13 4.67
CA PRO A 35 -23.21 2.66 4.81
C PRO A 35 -24.26 2.06 3.86
N SER A 36 -23.85 1.67 2.65
CA SER A 36 -24.75 1.10 1.65
C SER A 36 -25.25 -0.31 1.98
N VAL A 37 -24.64 -0.99 2.97
CA VAL A 37 -24.99 -2.37 3.36
C VAL A 37 -25.39 -2.46 4.83
N LEU A 38 -24.59 -1.87 5.72
CA LEU A 38 -24.75 -1.98 7.18
C LEU A 38 -25.29 -0.70 7.85
N GLY A 39 -25.54 0.35 7.07
CA GLY A 39 -25.97 1.64 7.57
C GLY A 39 -24.94 2.24 8.56
N PRO A 40 -25.34 2.58 9.79
CA PRO A 40 -24.43 3.19 10.75
C PRO A 40 -23.46 2.19 11.40
N GLN A 41 -23.74 0.88 11.34
CA GLN A 41 -22.95 -0.13 12.03
C GLN A 41 -21.66 -0.45 11.27
N PRO A 42 -20.53 -0.66 11.98
CA PRO A 42 -19.33 -1.19 11.36
C PRO A 42 -19.50 -2.67 10.99
N THR A 43 -18.62 -3.15 10.13
CA THR A 43 -18.45 -4.58 9.86
C THR A 43 -17.96 -5.32 11.12
N GLY A 44 -18.05 -6.65 11.09
CA GLY A 44 -17.13 -7.49 11.85
C GLY A 44 -15.68 -7.32 11.38
N TRP A 45 -14.76 -8.10 11.94
CA TRP A 45 -13.37 -8.12 11.47
C TRP A 45 -13.27 -8.69 10.06
N CYS A 46 -12.90 -7.84 9.11
CA CYS A 46 -12.75 -8.18 7.70
C CYS A 46 -11.52 -9.07 7.49
N MET A 47 -11.71 -10.21 6.82
CA MET A 47 -10.61 -11.03 6.32
C MET A 47 -9.83 -10.26 5.25
N ALA A 48 -8.51 -10.38 5.23
CA ALA A 48 -7.67 -9.75 4.22
C ALA A 48 -7.70 -10.54 2.90
N CYS A 49 -7.98 -9.83 1.80
CA CYS A 49 -7.74 -10.31 0.44
C CYS A 49 -6.56 -9.52 -0.14
N VAL A 50 -5.35 -10.05 0.04
CA VAL A 50 -4.09 -9.44 -0.43
C VAL A 50 -3.56 -10.13 -1.67
N PRO A 51 -2.72 -9.46 -2.49
CA PRO A 51 -2.22 -10.03 -3.75
C PRO A 51 -1.35 -11.30 -3.58
N TYR A 52 -0.69 -11.44 -2.44
CA TYR A 52 0.15 -12.60 -2.13
C TYR A 52 0.09 -12.89 -0.63
N ALA A 53 -0.20 -14.14 -0.27
CA ALA A 53 -0.23 -14.63 1.11
C ALA A 53 0.12 -16.12 1.16
N GLY A 54 0.75 -16.54 2.25
CA GLY A 54 1.09 -17.93 2.55
C GLY A 54 1.79 -18.03 3.91
N ALA A 55 2.28 -19.21 4.27
CA ALA A 55 3.04 -19.39 5.52
C ALA A 55 4.33 -18.55 5.48
N ALA A 56 4.43 -17.53 6.34
CA ALA A 56 5.56 -16.60 6.45
C ALA A 56 5.94 -15.86 5.14
N VAL A 57 5.00 -15.71 4.20
CA VAL A 57 5.19 -14.99 2.94
C VAL A 57 3.96 -14.13 2.63
N GLY A 58 4.15 -12.99 1.95
CA GLY A 58 3.05 -12.18 1.46
C GLY A 58 3.38 -10.70 1.25
N ILE A 59 2.38 -9.95 0.79
CA ILE A 59 2.38 -8.49 0.77
C ILE A 59 1.47 -8.02 1.92
N ALA A 60 2.10 -7.46 2.96
CA ALA A 60 1.43 -7.04 4.18
C ALA A 60 1.30 -5.51 4.24
N PHE A 61 0.31 -4.97 3.52
CA PHE A 61 -0.03 -3.55 3.56
C PHE A 61 -1.37 -3.36 4.27
N LEU A 62 -1.30 -2.98 5.55
CA LEU A 62 -2.47 -2.75 6.39
C LEU A 62 -2.88 -1.28 6.27
N PRO A 63 -4.11 -0.97 5.85
CA PRO A 63 -4.53 0.41 5.68
C PRO A 63 -4.75 1.11 7.02
N GLU A 64 -4.50 2.41 7.04
CA GLU A 64 -4.71 3.29 8.17
C GLU A 64 -6.20 3.51 8.45
N ILE A 65 -6.52 3.91 9.69
CA ILE A 65 -7.87 4.36 10.06
C ILE A 65 -8.26 5.55 9.17
N GLY A 66 -9.46 5.50 8.61
CA GLY A 66 -9.97 6.51 7.69
C GLY A 66 -9.72 6.19 6.21
N SER A 67 -8.83 5.27 5.85
CA SER A 67 -8.55 4.91 4.45
C SER A 67 -9.79 4.36 3.74
N GLY A 68 -9.92 4.67 2.45
CA GLY A 68 -10.97 4.11 1.58
C GLY A 68 -10.66 2.65 1.26
N VAL A 69 -11.60 1.74 1.52
CA VAL A 69 -11.41 0.30 1.32
C VAL A 69 -12.59 -0.34 0.59
N TRP A 70 -12.31 -1.28 -0.32
CA TRP A 70 -13.37 -2.10 -0.91
C TRP A 70 -13.71 -3.27 0.00
N ILE A 71 -14.99 -3.39 0.34
CA ILE A 71 -15.53 -4.45 1.20
C ILE A 71 -16.37 -5.41 0.37
N GLU A 72 -16.16 -6.69 0.60
CA GLU A 72 -16.91 -7.82 0.08
C GLU A 72 -17.37 -8.71 1.24
N PHE A 73 -18.18 -9.72 0.92
CA PHE A 73 -18.78 -10.61 1.90
C PHE A 73 -18.70 -12.05 1.38
N GLU A 74 -18.11 -12.98 2.13
CA GLU A 74 -17.98 -14.38 1.69
C GLU A 74 -19.36 -14.98 1.43
N GLY A 75 -19.59 -15.42 0.19
CA GLY A 75 -20.91 -15.90 -0.25
C GLY A 75 -22.03 -14.86 -0.08
N GLY A 76 -21.70 -13.58 -0.01
CA GLY A 76 -22.63 -12.47 0.23
C GLY A 76 -23.09 -12.31 1.68
N ASP A 77 -22.51 -13.04 2.64
CA ASP A 77 -22.89 -12.95 4.06
C ASP A 77 -22.20 -11.79 4.78
N VAL A 78 -22.99 -10.88 5.34
CA VAL A 78 -22.44 -9.74 6.10
C VAL A 78 -21.66 -10.15 7.35
N SER A 79 -21.85 -11.38 7.83
CA SER A 79 -21.12 -11.95 8.98
C SER A 79 -19.68 -12.34 8.64
N TYR A 80 -19.35 -12.47 7.34
CA TYR A 80 -18.03 -12.86 6.84
C TYR A 80 -17.46 -11.77 5.91
N PRO A 81 -17.15 -10.57 6.43
CA PRO A 81 -16.63 -9.48 5.61
C PRO A 81 -15.19 -9.76 5.16
N ILE A 82 -14.85 -9.27 3.98
CA ILE A 82 -13.51 -9.28 3.37
C ILE A 82 -13.15 -7.84 2.99
N TRP A 83 -11.89 -7.46 3.17
CA TRP A 83 -11.35 -6.24 2.56
C TRP A 83 -10.42 -6.60 1.40
N SER A 84 -10.66 -5.99 0.22
CA SER A 84 -9.97 -6.35 -1.05
C SER A 84 -9.30 -5.15 -1.71
N GLY A 85 -8.37 -4.55 -0.97
CA GLY A 85 -7.60 -3.39 -1.41
C GLY A 85 -8.26 -2.05 -1.10
N CYS A 86 -7.52 -0.98 -1.38
CA CYS A 86 -7.88 0.39 -1.06
C CYS A 86 -8.24 1.19 -2.31
N TYR A 87 -8.89 2.33 -2.11
CA TYR A 87 -9.12 3.34 -3.13
C TYR A 87 -8.81 4.71 -2.57
N TRP A 88 -8.32 5.60 -3.43
CA TRP A 88 -8.15 7.01 -3.11
C TRP A 88 -9.47 7.76 -3.23
N ARG A 89 -9.72 8.68 -2.29
CA ARG A 89 -10.67 9.78 -2.50
C ARG A 89 -10.00 10.87 -3.33
N SER A 90 -10.70 11.99 -3.53
CA SER A 90 -10.12 13.16 -4.17
C SER A 90 -8.84 13.55 -3.44
N ASP A 91 -7.76 13.72 -4.21
CA ASP A 91 -6.49 14.26 -3.74
C ASP A 91 -5.76 13.44 -2.66
N GLU A 92 -6.10 12.15 -2.51
CA GLU A 92 -5.40 11.21 -1.61
C GLU A 92 -4.31 10.38 -2.32
N TYR A 93 -4.17 10.50 -3.64
CA TYR A 93 -3.16 9.75 -4.39
C TYR A 93 -1.74 10.29 -4.12
N PRO A 94 -0.68 9.45 -4.20
CA PRO A 94 0.70 9.90 -3.99
C PRO A 94 1.10 11.03 -4.93
N GLU A 95 1.73 12.08 -4.40
CA GLU A 95 2.19 13.22 -5.20
C GLU A 95 3.22 12.84 -6.27
N ASP A 96 4.06 11.83 -6.01
CA ASP A 96 5.07 11.38 -6.97
C ASP A 96 4.49 10.49 -8.08
N ALA A 97 3.23 10.04 -7.98
CA ALA A 97 2.64 9.17 -8.99
C ALA A 97 2.33 9.95 -10.27
N ALA A 98 2.79 9.44 -11.41
CA ALA A 98 2.55 10.01 -12.73
C ALA A 98 2.39 8.89 -13.77
N GLU A 99 2.05 9.24 -15.02
CA GLU A 99 1.85 8.26 -16.10
C GLU A 99 3.05 7.30 -16.27
N GLN A 100 4.26 7.84 -16.16
CA GLN A 100 5.51 7.08 -16.27
C GLN A 100 6.18 6.76 -14.93
N VAL A 101 5.58 7.16 -13.81
CA VAL A 101 6.15 6.98 -12.47
C VAL A 101 5.27 6.08 -11.59
N LYS A 102 5.82 4.99 -11.09
CA LYS A 102 5.15 4.00 -10.24
C LYS A 102 5.77 4.08 -8.85
N VAL A 103 4.94 4.25 -7.84
CA VAL A 103 5.42 4.47 -6.47
C VAL A 103 4.65 3.62 -5.46
N ILE A 104 5.41 3.00 -4.55
CA ILE A 104 4.90 2.54 -3.26
C ILE A 104 5.32 3.57 -2.24
N VAL A 105 4.36 4.20 -1.56
CA VAL A 105 4.61 5.18 -0.50
C VAL A 105 3.83 4.80 0.75
N THR A 106 4.44 5.02 1.90
CA THR A 106 3.84 4.82 3.23
C THR A 106 3.50 6.16 3.87
N GLN A 107 2.63 6.17 4.88
CA GLN A 107 2.22 7.39 5.59
C GLN A 107 3.41 8.20 6.14
N SER A 108 4.49 7.54 6.57
CA SER A 108 5.70 8.19 7.08
C SER A 108 6.66 8.69 6.00
N GLY A 109 6.33 8.53 4.71
CA GLY A 109 7.14 9.01 3.61
C GLY A 109 8.24 8.07 3.13
N HIS A 110 8.28 6.80 3.56
CA HIS A 110 9.14 5.80 2.91
C HIS A 110 8.61 5.49 1.51
N LYS A 111 9.51 5.44 0.51
CA LYS A 111 9.18 5.32 -0.91
C LYS A 111 10.03 4.25 -1.60
N ILE A 112 9.39 3.53 -2.52
CA ILE A 112 10.03 2.79 -3.61
C ILE A 112 9.42 3.35 -4.90
N LEU A 113 10.23 3.96 -5.75
CA LEU A 113 9.80 4.69 -6.94
C LEU A 113 10.51 4.14 -8.18
N LEU A 114 9.75 3.84 -9.22
CA LEU A 114 10.22 3.41 -10.53
C LEU A 114 9.79 4.48 -11.54
N ASP A 115 10.77 5.15 -12.13
CA ASP A 115 10.57 6.22 -13.09
C ASP A 115 11.02 5.75 -14.48
N ASP A 116 10.06 5.49 -15.37
CA ASP A 116 10.36 5.05 -16.72
C ASP A 116 10.76 6.23 -17.64
N ASP A 117 10.43 7.47 -17.27
CA ASP A 117 10.83 8.67 -18.03
C ASP A 117 12.30 9.00 -17.75
N ALA A 118 12.66 9.05 -16.47
CA ALA A 118 14.05 9.21 -16.04
C ALA A 118 14.89 7.93 -16.15
N SER A 119 14.26 6.77 -16.39
CA SER A 119 14.89 5.45 -16.37
C SER A 119 15.64 5.16 -15.05
N THR A 120 14.99 5.45 -13.92
CA THR A 120 15.57 5.31 -12.58
C THR A 120 14.72 4.43 -11.64
N ILE A 121 15.39 3.83 -10.66
CA ILE A 121 14.74 3.22 -9.49
C ILE A 121 15.28 3.92 -8.25
N THR A 122 14.40 4.46 -7.43
CA THR A 122 14.75 5.19 -6.21
C THR A 122 14.10 4.53 -4.99
N ILE A 123 14.88 4.33 -3.92
CA ILE A 123 14.39 3.95 -2.59
C ILE A 123 14.74 5.07 -1.63
N THR A 124 13.78 5.55 -0.86
CA THR A 124 13.97 6.66 0.07
C THR A 124 13.25 6.39 1.39
N ASP A 125 13.90 6.73 2.51
CA ASP A 125 13.26 6.71 3.83
C ASP A 125 12.90 8.12 4.32
N SER A 126 12.25 8.21 5.48
CA SER A 126 11.85 9.46 6.10
C SER A 126 13.02 10.31 6.63
N ASN A 127 14.25 9.79 6.62
CA ASN A 127 15.47 10.46 7.08
C ASN A 127 16.33 10.93 5.92
N GLU A 128 15.77 10.98 4.70
CA GLU A 128 16.45 11.35 3.46
C GLU A 128 17.60 10.40 3.08
N ASN A 129 17.62 9.17 3.62
CA ASN A 129 18.49 8.12 3.09
C ASN A 129 17.96 7.71 1.71
N LYS A 130 18.78 7.84 0.68
CA LYS A 130 18.38 7.62 -0.71
C LYS A 130 19.32 6.65 -1.40
N ILE A 131 18.73 5.70 -2.13
CA ILE A 131 19.44 4.82 -3.06
C ILE A 131 18.82 5.04 -4.44
N THR A 132 19.65 5.34 -5.44
CA THR A 132 19.22 5.55 -6.84
C THR A 132 19.98 4.60 -7.74
N LEU A 133 19.26 3.87 -8.59
CA LEU A 133 19.82 3.05 -9.67
C LEU A 133 19.41 3.70 -11.00
N GLU A 134 20.38 3.91 -11.87
CA GLU A 134 20.19 4.56 -13.18
C GLU A 134 21.28 4.10 -14.16
N SER A 135 21.25 4.58 -15.40
CA SER A 135 22.21 4.15 -16.44
C SER A 135 23.67 4.47 -16.11
N SER A 136 23.92 5.53 -15.33
CA SER A 136 25.25 5.94 -14.87
C SER A 136 25.83 5.02 -13.78
N GLY A 137 24.97 4.26 -13.09
CA GLY A 137 25.36 3.38 -12.00
C GLY A 137 24.41 3.45 -10.80
N ILE A 138 24.98 3.32 -9.60
CA ILE A 138 24.26 3.26 -8.33
C ILE A 138 24.77 4.38 -7.42
N THR A 139 23.87 5.17 -6.86
CA THR A 139 24.19 6.24 -5.90
C THR A 139 23.50 5.98 -4.57
N LEU A 140 24.26 6.00 -3.48
CA LEU A 140 23.76 6.05 -2.10
C LEU A 140 24.03 7.46 -1.56
N GLU A 141 23.03 8.11 -0.98
CA GLU A 141 23.10 9.50 -0.52
C GLU A 141 22.41 9.68 0.84
N GLN A 142 23.02 10.50 1.69
CA GLN A 142 22.44 10.98 2.95
C GLN A 142 23.04 12.36 3.29
N GLY A 143 22.21 13.39 3.42
CA GLY A 143 22.65 14.71 3.89
C GLY A 143 23.85 15.30 3.13
N GLY A 144 23.91 15.11 1.81
CA GLY A 144 24.99 15.56 0.94
C GLY A 144 26.24 14.68 0.90
N LYS A 145 26.33 13.65 1.76
CA LYS A 145 27.35 12.60 1.66
C LYS A 145 26.89 11.56 0.66
N LYS A 146 27.79 11.06 -0.18
CA LYS A 146 27.43 10.11 -1.25
C LYS A 146 28.50 9.07 -1.53
N ILE A 147 28.03 7.89 -1.92
CA ILE A 147 28.84 6.84 -2.54
C ILE A 147 28.24 6.58 -3.92
N ASN A 148 29.03 6.77 -4.98
CA ASN A 148 28.65 6.47 -6.35
C ASN A 148 29.47 5.28 -6.85
N ILE A 149 28.77 4.26 -7.35
CA ILE A 149 29.35 3.09 -7.99
C ILE A 149 28.99 3.16 -9.47
N SER A 150 29.99 3.22 -10.31
CA SER A 150 29.86 3.22 -11.77
C SER A 150 30.58 2.01 -12.38
N THR A 151 30.55 1.88 -13.70
CA THR A 151 31.25 0.80 -14.41
C THR A 151 32.77 0.85 -14.27
N SER A 152 33.35 2.03 -13.99
CA SER A 152 34.80 2.24 -13.97
C SER A 152 35.37 2.62 -12.61
N GLN A 153 34.54 3.12 -11.69
CA GLN A 153 35.01 3.63 -10.40
C GLN A 153 33.97 3.52 -9.30
N VAL A 154 34.48 3.44 -8.06
CA VAL A 154 33.73 3.75 -6.84
C VAL A 154 34.23 5.11 -6.34
N ASN A 155 33.32 6.08 -6.27
CA ASN A 155 33.60 7.42 -5.77
C ASN A 155 32.92 7.60 -4.41
N VAL A 156 33.71 7.99 -3.40
CA VAL A 156 33.22 8.32 -2.06
C VAL A 156 33.40 9.82 -1.84
N ASN A 157 32.31 10.53 -1.58
CA ASN A 157 32.29 11.97 -1.32
C ASN A 157 33.13 12.79 -2.32
N ASP A 158 32.92 12.57 -3.62
CA ASP A 158 33.64 13.27 -4.70
C ASP A 158 35.17 13.12 -4.65
N GLY A 159 35.63 11.95 -4.17
CA GLY A 159 37.05 11.62 -4.07
C GLY A 159 37.71 12.06 -2.76
N ALA A 160 36.95 12.61 -1.81
CA ALA A 160 37.44 13.13 -0.54
C ALA A 160 37.69 12.04 0.54
N LEU A 161 37.83 10.76 0.18
CA LEU A 161 37.79 9.58 1.06
C LEU A 161 38.22 9.88 2.52
N GLU A 162 37.22 10.04 3.39
CA GLU A 162 37.39 10.14 4.83
C GLU A 162 36.68 8.93 5.46
N VAL A 163 37.47 8.03 6.07
CA VAL A 163 36.98 6.91 6.88
C VAL A 163 37.32 7.25 8.33
N MET A 164 36.31 7.64 9.11
CA MET A 164 36.45 7.87 10.56
C MET A 164 36.05 6.64 11.35
#